data_AF-A0A1E5IIR6-F1
#
_entry.id   AF-A0A1E5IIR6-F1
#
_cell.length_a   1.000
_cell.length_b   1.000
_cell.length_c   1.000
_cell.angle_alpha   90.00
_cell.angle_beta   90.00
_cell.angle_gamma   90.00
#
_symmetry.space_group_name_H-M   'P 1'
#
loop_
_entity.id
_entity.type
_entity.pdbx_description
1 polymer ?
#
loop_
_entity_poly.entity_id
_entity_poly.type
_entity_poly.pdbx_seq_one_letter_code
_entity_poly.pdbx_strand_id
1 'polypeptide(L)'
;MTVTRERIMGRDIDLNIDNIDELNFNRIVNFVNEQWLEVKRENANVADTQKIAALTTVKIAVELLKLKDLQESISNSYESKIKEFIRWLDEADYIN
;
A
#
# COMPACT_ATOMS: atom_id res chain seq x y z
N MET A 1 3.14 2.39 25.38
CA MET A 1 2.85 1.22 24.54
C MET A 1 1.41 0.81 24.82
N THR A 2 0.52 1.08 23.88
CA THR A 2 -0.89 0.67 23.99
C THR A 2 -1.03 -0.61 23.17
N VAL A 3 -1.32 -1.72 23.84
CA VAL A 3 -1.62 -2.99 23.17
C VAL A 3 -3.11 -2.99 22.87
N THR A 4 -3.47 -3.05 21.60
CA THR A 4 -4.86 -3.15 21.15
C THR A 4 -5.11 -4.54 20.61
N ARG A 5 -6.20 -5.17 21.05
CA ARG A 5 -6.62 -6.49 20.59
C ARG A 5 -7.68 -6.34 19.52
N GLU A 6 -7.37 -6.78 18.32
CA GLU A 6 -8.27 -6.69 17.17
C GLU A 6 -8.47 -8.02 16.46
N ARG A 7 -9.59 -8.13 15.75
CA ARG A 7 -9.87 -9.30 14.92
C ARG A 7 -9.40 -9.05 13.48
N ILE A 8 -8.32 -9.70 13.09
CA ILE A 8 -7.69 -9.57 11.77
C ILE A 8 -7.62 -10.94 11.10
N MET A 9 -8.11 -11.03 9.86
CA MET A 9 -8.16 -12.27 9.06
C MET A 9 -8.82 -13.43 9.83
N GLY A 10 -9.83 -13.11 10.63
CA GLY A 10 -10.57 -14.07 11.45
C GLY A 10 -9.89 -14.50 12.76
N ARG A 11 -8.74 -13.91 13.12
CA ARG A 11 -7.98 -14.22 14.34
C ARG A 11 -7.91 -13.00 15.25
N ASP A 12 -7.98 -13.22 16.56
CA ASP A 12 -7.66 -12.17 17.52
C ASP A 12 -6.15 -12.00 17.59
N ILE A 13 -5.67 -10.78 17.37
CA ILE A 13 -4.25 -10.45 17.37
C ILE A 13 -4.04 -9.25 18.29
N ASP A 14 -3.09 -9.39 19.21
CA ASP A 14 -2.59 -8.28 20.02
C ASP A 14 -1.55 -7.51 19.20
N LEU A 15 -1.81 -6.22 18.97
CA LEU A 15 -0.95 -5.35 18.19
C LEU A 15 -0.38 -4.24 19.06
N ASN A 16 0.92 -4.00 18.89
CA ASN A 16 1.56 -2.81 19.43
C ASN A 16 1.55 -1.73 18.34
N ILE A 17 0.75 -0.69 18.54
CA ILE A 17 0.56 0.37 17.56
C ILE A 17 1.31 1.60 18.06
N ASP A 18 2.61 1.62 17.81
CA ASP A 18 3.40 2.83 18.04
C ASP A 18 3.30 3.71 16.78
N ASN A 19 2.77 4.93 16.93
CA ASN A 19 2.71 6.00 15.90
C ASN A 19 1.62 5.93 14.81
N ILE A 20 0.48 5.26 15.06
CA ILE A 20 -0.72 5.37 14.19
C ILE A 20 -1.92 5.79 15.05
N ASP A 21 -2.71 6.75 14.59
CA ASP A 21 -3.96 7.12 15.27
C ASP A 21 -5.05 6.06 15.10
N GLU A 22 -5.96 5.99 16.07
CA GLU A 22 -6.99 4.96 16.15
C GLU A 22 -7.89 4.89 14.91
N LEU A 23 -8.20 6.03 14.28
CA LEU A 23 -9.05 6.06 13.08
C LEU A 23 -8.35 5.41 11.89
N ASN A 24 -7.10 5.78 11.64
CA ASN A 24 -6.31 5.18 10.56
C ASN A 24 -6.02 3.71 10.84
N PHE A 25 -5.77 3.33 12.08
CA PHE A 25 -5.64 1.93 12.48
C PHE A 25 -6.89 1.11 12.14
N ASN A 26 -8.08 1.60 12.54
CA ASN A 26 -9.35 0.94 12.24
C ASN A 26 -9.59 0.79 10.73
N ARG A 27 -9.21 1.81 9.94
CA ARG A 27 -9.27 1.72 8.47
C ARG A 27 -8.38 0.61 7.91
N ILE A 28 -7.15 0.47 8.42
CA ILE A 28 -6.23 -0.59 8.01
C ILE A 28 -6.79 -1.97 8.37
N VAL A 29 -7.30 -2.15 9.59
CA VAL A 29 -7.90 -3.41 10.04
C VAL A 29 -9.09 -3.81 9.15
N ASN A 30 -9.98 -2.85 8.87
CA ASN A 30 -11.12 -3.08 7.99
C ASN A 30 -10.69 -3.47 6.57
N PHE A 31 -9.75 -2.72 5.98
CA PHE A 31 -9.21 -3.03 4.65
C PHE A 31 -8.62 -4.45 4.58
N VAL A 32 -7.78 -4.82 5.55
CA VAL A 32 -7.17 -6.15 5.60
C VAL A 32 -8.23 -7.25 5.69
N ASN A 33 -9.28 -7.04 6.49
CA ASN A 33 -10.38 -7.99 6.64
C ASN A 33 -11.23 -8.10 5.37
N GLU A 34 -11.49 -7.00 4.67
CA GLU A 34 -12.20 -7.00 3.39
C GLU A 34 -11.43 -7.81 2.34
N GLN A 35 -10.11 -7.55 2.22
CA GLN A 35 -9.23 -8.31 1.32
C GLN A 35 -9.19 -9.80 1.68
N TRP A 36 -9.19 -10.13 2.97
CA TRP A 36 -9.25 -11.52 3.42
C TRP A 36 -10.56 -12.21 3.04
N LEU A 37 -11.70 -11.53 3.23
CA LEU A 37 -13.01 -12.05 2.84
C LEU A 37 -13.11 -12.25 1.33
N GLU A 38 -12.55 -11.35 0.54
CA GLU A 38 -12.49 -11.46 -0.92
C GLU A 38 -11.67 -12.69 -1.35
N VAL A 39 -10.42 -12.80 -0.89
CA VAL A 39 -9.55 -13.94 -1.21
C VAL A 39 -10.18 -15.25 -0.73
N LYS A 40 -10.82 -15.26 0.44
CA LYS A 40 -11.55 -16.43 0.95
C LYS A 40 -12.70 -16.86 0.02
N ARG A 41 -13.46 -15.91 -0.54
CA ARG A 41 -14.53 -16.20 -1.50
C ARG A 41 -13.98 -16.74 -2.82
N GLU A 42 -12.91 -16.15 -3.33
CA GLU A 42 -12.24 -16.57 -4.57
C GLU A 42 -11.61 -17.96 -4.45
N ASN A 43 -11.17 -18.33 -3.24
CA ASN A 43 -10.51 -19.59 -2.92
C ASN A 43 -11.40 -20.47 -2.03
N ALA A 44 -12.70 -20.56 -2.33
CA ALA A 44 -13.69 -21.26 -1.51
C ALA A 44 -13.37 -22.75 -1.25
N ASN A 45 -12.53 -23.35 -2.08
CA ASN A 45 -12.05 -24.73 -1.93
C ASN A 45 -10.87 -24.88 -0.95
N VAL A 46 -10.27 -23.78 -0.48
CA VAL A 46 -9.16 -23.80 0.48
C VAL A 46 -9.72 -23.62 1.90
N ALA A 47 -9.83 -24.72 2.64
CA ALA A 47 -10.31 -24.70 4.03
C ALA A 47 -9.28 -24.11 5.02
N ASP A 48 -8.00 -24.11 4.66
CA ASP A 48 -6.91 -23.65 5.51
C ASP A 48 -6.84 -22.12 5.57
N THR A 49 -7.28 -21.57 6.70
CA THR A 49 -7.28 -20.12 6.95
C THR A 49 -5.89 -19.48 6.94
N GLN A 50 -4.82 -20.24 7.23
CA GLN A 50 -3.45 -19.71 7.15
C GLN A 50 -3.03 -19.53 5.69
N LYS A 51 -3.40 -20.45 4.81
CA LYS A 51 -3.16 -20.31 3.36
C LYS A 51 -3.92 -19.12 2.80
N ILE A 52 -5.18 -18.94 3.20
CA ILE A 52 -5.94 -17.75 2.81
C ILE A 52 -5.24 -16.47 3.30
N ALA A 53 -4.80 -16.41 4.57
CA ALA A 53 -4.08 -15.25 5.09
C ALA A 53 -2.78 -14.94 4.33
N ALA A 54 -2.03 -15.97 3.95
CA ALA A 54 -0.83 -15.82 3.13
C ALA A 54 -1.17 -15.27 1.73
N LEU A 55 -2.20 -15.81 1.07
CA LEU A 55 -2.69 -15.30 -0.22
C LEU A 55 -3.15 -13.85 -0.14
N THR A 56 -3.89 -13.49 0.91
CA THR A 56 -4.29 -12.10 1.18
C THR A 56 -3.08 -11.18 1.35
N THR A 57 -2.07 -11.62 2.09
CA THR A 57 -0.84 -10.84 2.30
C THR A 57 -0.10 -10.61 0.98
N VAL A 58 0.01 -11.65 0.14
CA VAL A 58 0.65 -11.54 -1.19
C VAL A 58 -0.14 -10.57 -2.09
N LYS A 59 -1.48 -10.66 -2.11
CA LYS A 59 -2.33 -9.73 -2.88
C LYS A 59 -2.08 -8.28 -2.48
N ILE A 60 -2.14 -7.97 -1.18
CA ILE A 60 -1.88 -6.62 -0.66
C ILE A 60 -0.46 -6.15 -1.01
N ALA A 61 0.55 -7.02 -0.87
CA ALA A 61 1.93 -6.67 -1.21
C ALA A 61 2.11 -6.33 -2.70
N VAL A 62 1.44 -7.07 -3.60
CA VAL A 62 1.46 -6.78 -5.04
C VAL A 62 0.82 -5.43 -5.35
N GLU A 63 -0.30 -5.09 -4.70
CA GLU A 63 -0.94 -3.79 -4.87
C GLU A 63 -0.05 -2.65 -4.36
N LEU A 64 0.60 -2.82 -3.21
CA LEU A 64 1.57 -1.85 -2.68
C LEU A 64 2.77 -1.64 -3.61
N LEU A 65 3.30 -2.73 -4.20
CA LEU A 65 4.39 -2.63 -5.19
C LEU A 65 3.95 -1.88 -6.44
N LYS A 66 2.75 -2.15 -6.97
CA LYS A 66 2.19 -1.40 -8.11
C LYS A 66 2.04 0.08 -7.81
N LEU A 67 1.59 0.45 -6.61
CA LEU A 67 1.48 1.85 -6.19
C LEU A 67 2.86 2.51 -6.08
N LYS A 68 3.85 1.80 -5.55
CA LYS A 68 5.24 2.28 -5.48
C LYS A 68 5.82 2.53 -6.88
N ASP A 69 5.68 1.56 -7.79
CA ASP A 69 6.20 1.68 -9.16
C ASP A 69 5.52 2.84 -9.91
N LEU A 70 4.21 3.04 -9.69
CA LEU A 70 3.47 4.17 -10.24
C LEU A 70 4.00 5.51 -9.71
N GLN A 71 4.27 5.60 -8.40
CA GLN A 71 4.86 6.79 -7.78
C GLN A 71 6.24 7.11 -8.35
N GLU A 72 7.11 6.11 -8.49
CA GLU A 72 8.45 6.27 -9.08
C GLU A 72 8.36 6.75 -10.53
N SER A 73 7.46 6.16 -11.33
CA SER A 73 7.20 6.58 -12.70
C SER A 73 6.75 8.04 -12.81
N ILE A 74 5.80 8.46 -11.95
CA ILE A 74 5.33 9.84 -11.88
C ILE A 74 6.50 10.79 -11.51
N SER A 75 7.29 10.44 -10.49
CA SER A 75 8.44 11.25 -10.05
C SER A 75 9.45 11.45 -11.19
N ASN A 76 9.82 10.36 -11.88
CA ASN A 76 10.76 10.40 -12.99
C ASN A 76 10.25 11.26 -14.16
N SER A 77 8.94 11.20 -14.44
CA SER A 77 8.29 12.02 -15.47
C SER A 77 8.36 13.52 -15.13
N TYR A 78 8.09 13.90 -13.89
CA TYR A 78 8.22 15.29 -13.45
C TYR A 78 9.67 15.77 -13.43
N GLU A 79 10.62 14.95 -12.98
CA GLU A 79 12.04 15.30 -13.00
C GLU A 79 12.52 15.57 -14.44
N SER A 80 12.08 14.75 -15.40
CA SER A 80 12.42 14.92 -16.81
C SER A 80 11.86 16.25 -17.36
N LYS A 81 10.61 16.59 -17.05
CA LYS A 81 10.02 17.89 -17.45
C LYS A 81 10.72 19.08 -16.82
N ILE A 82 11.13 18.99 -15.54
CA ILE A 82 11.90 20.04 -14.88
C ILE A 82 13.24 20.25 -15.61
N LYS A 83 13.93 19.17 -15.98
CA LYS A 83 15.18 19.26 -16.76
C LYS A 83 14.97 19.90 -18.13
N GLU A 84 13.86 19.58 -18.82
CA GLU A 84 13.50 20.24 -20.08
C GLU A 84 13.24 21.74 -19.89
N PHE A 85 12.50 22.11 -18.84
CA PHE A 85 12.23 23.52 -18.54
C PHE A 85 13.51 24.29 -18.18
N ILE A 86 14.42 23.70 -17.40
CA ILE A 86 15.74 24.30 -17.13
C ILE A 86 16.51 24.48 -18.44
N ARG A 87 16.54 23.46 -19.31
CA ARG A 87 17.21 23.57 -20.62
C ARG A 87 16.65 24.70 -21.48
N TRP A 88 15.32 24.86 -21.52
CA TRP A 88 14.70 25.97 -22.27
C TRP A 88 15.05 27.34 -21.70
N LEU A 89 15.17 27.47 -20.37
CA LEU A 89 15.63 28.71 -19.74
C LEU A 89 17.10 29.00 -20.10
N ASP A 90 17.98 28.00 -20.00
CA ASP A 90 19.39 28.14 -20.35
C ASP A 90 19.58 28.50 -21.84
N GLU A 91 18.80 27.90 -22.73
CA GLU A 91 18.81 28.20 -24.17
C GLU A 91 18.32 29.63 -24.47
N ALA A 92 17.33 30.12 -23.73
CA ALA A 92 16.81 31.48 -23.89
C ALA A 92 17.80 32.55 -23.38
N ASP A 93 18.53 32.26 -22.30
CA ASP A 93 19.57 33.14 -21.76
C ASP A 93 20.81 33.22 -22.65
N TYR A 94 21.09 32.19 -23.46
CA TYR A 94 22.22 32.18 -24.41
C TYR A 94 21.98 32.99 -25.70
N ILE A 95 20.76 33.46 -25.96
CA ILE A 95 20.38 34.20 -27.18
C ILE A 95 20.32 35.73 -26.95
N ASN A 96 20.48 36.20 -25.69
CA ASN A 96 20.69 37.61 -25.34
C ASN A 96 22.17 37.94 -25.09
#